data_AF-A0A2V7YT08-F1
#
_entry.id   AF-A0A2V7YT08-F1
#
_cell.length_a   1.000
_cell.length_b   1.000
_cell.length_c   1.000
_cell.angle_alpha   90.00
_cell.angle_beta   90.00
_cell.angle_gamma   90.00
#
_symmetry.space_group_name_H-M   'P 1'
#
loop_
_entity.id
_entity.type
_entity.pdbx_description
1 polymer ?
#
loop_
_entity_poly.entity_id
_entity_poly.type
_entity_poly.pdbx_seq_one_letter_code
_entity_poly.pdbx_strand_id
1 'polypeptide(L)'
;MRLRLLRNATQRLRYAGRELLLDPYFAPRHSRPSFAGRSPNPLVDLPCPPEEIMAGAELLILSHLHSDHFDPEAQRLLPKDLPVLCQPGDEEAIRGHG
;
A
#
# COMPACT_ATOMS: atom_id res chain seq x y z
N MET A 1 -8.46 -11.42 15.87
CA MET A 1 -8.08 -10.95 14.52
C MET A 1 -9.05 -9.85 14.10
N ARG A 2 -8.60 -8.81 13.41
CA ARG A 2 -9.44 -7.77 12.80
C ARG A 2 -8.87 -7.39 11.44
N LEU A 3 -9.70 -7.42 10.40
CA LEU A 3 -9.34 -7.00 9.05
C LEU A 3 -10.18 -5.78 8.66
N ARG A 4 -9.56 -4.73 8.14
CA ARG A 4 -10.22 -3.57 7.54
C ARG A 4 -9.76 -3.43 6.10
N LEU A 5 -10.67 -3.62 5.16
CA LEU A 5 -10.47 -3.27 3.76
C LEU A 5 -10.54 -1.75 3.61
N LEU A 6 -9.56 -1.16 2.91
CA LEU A 6 -9.53 0.27 2.63
C LEU A 6 -9.90 0.56 1.18
N ARG A 7 -9.15 0.01 0.22
CA ARG A 7 -9.40 0.15 -1.23
C ARG A 7 -8.51 -0.84 -2.01
N ASN A 8 -9.04 -1.47 -3.05
CA ASN A 8 -8.31 -2.50 -3.82
C ASN A 8 -7.73 -3.59 -2.89
N ALA A 9 -6.43 -3.87 -2.96
CA ALA A 9 -5.72 -4.78 -2.07
C ALA A 9 -5.24 -4.11 -0.76
N THR A 10 -5.34 -2.78 -0.63
CA THR A 10 -4.89 -2.05 0.56
C THR A 10 -5.74 -2.40 1.77
N GLN A 11 -5.11 -3.00 2.78
CA GLN A 11 -5.78 -3.54 3.94
C GLN A 11 -4.99 -3.28 5.23
N ARG A 12 -5.73 -3.11 6.32
CA ARG A 12 -5.19 -3.14 7.68
C ARG A 12 -5.56 -4.46 8.35
N LEU A 13 -4.56 -5.18 8.85
CA LEU A 13 -4.76 -6.45 9.54
C LEU A 13 -4.17 -6.38 10.94
N ARG A 14 -5.03 -6.57 11.95
CA ARG A 14 -4.61 -6.87 13.32
C ARG A 14 -4.63 -8.38 13.55
N TYR A 15 -3.47 -8.98 13.68
CA TYR A 15 -3.31 -10.42 13.88
C TYR A 15 -2.23 -10.72 14.92
N ALA A 16 -2.49 -11.69 15.81
CA ALA A 16 -1.56 -12.06 16.90
C ALA A 16 -1.02 -10.86 17.73
N GLY A 17 -1.86 -9.84 17.93
CA GLY A 17 -1.49 -8.61 18.66
C GLY A 17 -0.68 -7.59 17.86
N ARG A 18 -0.32 -7.89 16.60
CA ARG A 18 0.42 -7.01 15.69
C ARG A 18 -0.51 -6.25 14.76
N GLU A 19 -0.10 -5.05 14.37
CA GLU A 19 -0.80 -4.18 13.42
C GLU A 19 -0.03 -4.13 12.08
N LEU A 20 -0.64 -4.67 11.02
CA LEU A 20 -0.04 -4.86 9.70
C LEU A 20 -0.71 -3.97 8.65
N LEU A 21 0.08 -3.45 7.72
CA LEU A 21 -0.40 -2.77 6.51
C LEU A 21 -0.06 -3.64 5.30
N LEU A 22 -1.03 -3.92 4.45
CA LEU A 22 -0.88 -4.75 3.26
C LEU A 22 -1.09 -3.89 2.02
N ASP A 23 -0.23 -4.05 1.01
CA ASP A 23 -0.36 -3.53 -0.36
C ASP A 23 -0.91 -2.08 -0.46
N PRO A 24 -0.20 -1.08 0.07
CA PRO A 24 -0.65 0.31 0.08
C PRO A 24 -0.69 0.92 -1.33
N TYR A 25 -1.88 1.38 -1.70
CA TYR A 25 -2.14 2.12 -2.92
C TYR A 25 -2.84 3.44 -2.58
N PHE A 26 -2.08 4.54 -2.52
CA PHE A 26 -2.51 5.83 -1.99
C PHE A 26 -2.85 6.88 -3.05
N ALA A 27 -2.65 6.59 -4.34
CA ALA A 27 -2.99 7.52 -5.41
C ALA A 27 -4.41 8.11 -5.29
N PRO A 28 -4.60 9.42 -5.51
CA PRO A 28 -5.92 10.05 -5.58
C PRO A 28 -6.77 9.46 -6.70
N ARG A 29 -8.09 9.49 -6.57
CA ARG A 29 -9.02 9.00 -7.60
C ARG A 29 -8.68 9.56 -8.98
N HIS A 30 -8.68 8.68 -9.99
CA HIS A 30 -8.41 8.98 -11.40
C HIS A 30 -7.05 9.65 -11.70
N SER A 31 -6.05 9.53 -10.81
CA SER A 31 -4.72 10.16 -10.97
C SER A 31 -3.65 9.26 -11.63
N ARG A 32 -3.98 8.02 -11.95
CA ARG A 32 -3.08 7.03 -12.57
C ARG A 32 -3.66 6.55 -13.91
N PRO A 33 -2.83 6.14 -14.86
CA PRO A 33 -3.30 5.64 -16.16
C PRO A 33 -4.19 4.40 -16.00
N SER A 34 -5.03 4.17 -17.01
CA SER A 34 -5.81 2.94 -17.12
C SER A 34 -4.90 1.79 -17.53
N PHE A 35 -5.04 0.62 -16.89
CA PHE A 35 -4.40 -0.61 -17.38
C PHE A 35 -5.11 -1.18 -18.62
N ALA A 36 -6.44 -1.08 -18.67
CA ALA A 36 -7.26 -1.68 -19.74
C ALA A 36 -7.81 -0.66 -20.77
N GLY A 37 -7.28 0.56 -20.80
CA GLY A 37 -7.81 1.65 -21.66
C GLY A 37 -9.27 2.07 -21.40
N ARG A 38 -9.85 1.78 -20.23
CA ARG A 38 -11.27 2.07 -19.92
C ARG A 38 -11.46 3.30 -19.05
N SER A 39 -10.69 3.42 -17.97
CA SER A 39 -10.80 4.53 -17.02
C SER A 39 -9.47 4.74 -16.31
N PRO A 40 -9.06 5.99 -16.03
CA PRO A 40 -7.99 6.26 -15.10
C PRO A 40 -8.25 5.61 -13.73
N ASN A 41 -7.19 5.15 -13.10
CA ASN A 41 -7.22 4.50 -11.79
C ASN A 41 -6.77 5.47 -10.69
N PRO A 42 -7.08 5.19 -9.42
CA PRO A 42 -8.14 4.30 -8.93
C PRO A 42 -9.53 4.90 -9.20
N LEU A 43 -10.57 4.08 -9.18
CA LEU A 43 -11.95 4.51 -9.49
C LEU A 43 -12.65 5.27 -8.36
N VAL A 44 -12.18 5.10 -7.13
CA VAL A 44 -12.78 5.67 -5.92
C VAL A 44 -11.70 6.30 -5.04
N ASP A 45 -12.09 7.26 -4.23
CA ASP A 45 -11.21 7.89 -3.23
C ASP A 45 -10.85 6.92 -2.10
N LEU A 46 -9.81 7.24 -1.33
CA LEU A 46 -9.54 6.54 -0.08
C LEU A 46 -10.64 6.86 0.93
N PRO A 47 -11.00 5.92 1.82
CA PRO A 47 -12.02 6.15 2.85
C PRO A 47 -11.54 7.06 3.99
N CYS A 48 -10.23 7.32 4.07
CA CYS A 48 -9.58 8.22 5.02
C CYS A 48 -8.20 8.65 4.49
N PRO A 49 -7.56 9.67 5.08
CA PRO A 49 -6.22 10.11 4.68
C PRO A 49 -5.14 9.01 4.85
N PRO A 50 -4.10 8.97 4.01
CA PRO A 50 -2.99 8.01 4.13
C PRO A 50 -2.34 7.97 5.53
N GLU A 51 -2.26 9.11 6.21
CA GLU A 51 -1.69 9.22 7.55
C GLU A 51 -2.44 8.35 8.57
N GLU A 52 -3.78 8.31 8.47
CA GLU A 52 -4.62 7.46 9.32
C GLU A 52 -4.44 5.97 8.98
N ILE A 53 -4.23 5.66 7.69
CA ILE A 53 -4.00 4.28 7.23
C ILE A 53 -2.66 3.75 7.77
N MET A 54 -1.62 4.58 7.72
CA MET A 54 -0.27 4.21 8.16
C MET A 54 -0.12 4.21 9.69
N ALA A 55 -0.96 4.95 10.40
CA ALA A 55 -0.87 5.11 11.86
C ALA A 55 -0.76 3.76 12.59
N GLY A 56 0.29 3.60 13.38
CA GLY A 56 0.55 2.40 14.18
C GLY A 56 0.75 1.12 13.37
N ALA A 57 1.08 1.19 12.08
CA ALA A 57 1.57 0.02 11.34
C ALA A 57 2.94 -0.39 11.89
N GLU A 58 3.11 -1.67 12.22
CA GLU A 58 4.37 -2.23 12.72
C GLU A 58 5.14 -2.96 11.62
N LEU A 59 4.45 -3.39 10.57
CA LEU A 59 5.02 -4.17 9.47
C LEU A 59 4.20 -3.93 8.20
N LEU A 60 4.92 -3.77 7.09
CA LEU A 60 4.38 -3.77 5.74
C LEU A 60 4.48 -5.16 5.13
N ILE A 61 3.43 -5.60 4.45
CA ILE A 61 3.46 -6.78 3.58
C ILE A 61 3.17 -6.30 2.16
N LEU A 62 4.13 -6.51 1.27
CA LEU A 62 4.00 -6.28 -0.16
C LEU A 62 3.90 -7.61 -0.88
N SER A 63 2.77 -7.87 -1.53
CA SER A 63 2.57 -9.10 -2.29
C SER A 63 3.39 -9.13 -3.58
N HIS A 64 3.56 -7.99 -4.24
CA HIS A 64 4.39 -7.74 -5.43
C HIS A 64 4.43 -6.23 -5.75
N LEU A 65 5.19 -5.81 -6.77
CA LEU A 65 5.48 -4.39 -7.06
C LEU A 65 4.62 -3.76 -8.18
N HIS A 66 3.46 -4.32 -8.50
CA HIS A 66 2.54 -3.61 -9.41
C HIS A 66 2.03 -2.31 -8.76
N SER A 67 1.80 -1.29 -9.58
CA SER A 67 1.50 0.07 -9.08
C SER A 67 0.14 0.21 -8.38
N ASP A 68 -0.75 -0.79 -8.42
CA ASP A 68 -1.99 -0.83 -7.64
C ASP A 68 -1.85 -1.57 -6.29
N HIS A 69 -0.63 -2.03 -5.97
CA HIS A 69 -0.22 -2.62 -4.69
C HIS A 69 0.89 -1.82 -3.99
N PHE A 70 1.74 -1.11 -4.75
CA PHE A 70 2.80 -0.27 -4.19
C PHE A 70 3.09 0.93 -5.10
N ASP A 71 2.28 1.99 -4.96
CA ASP A 71 2.31 3.14 -5.86
C ASP A 71 3.32 4.23 -5.43
N PRO A 72 3.64 5.20 -6.30
CA PRO A 72 4.56 6.28 -5.96
C PRO A 72 4.16 7.11 -4.72
N GLU A 73 2.86 7.28 -4.44
CA GLU A 73 2.44 7.97 -3.21
C GLU A 73 2.73 7.12 -1.96
N ALA A 74 2.46 5.82 -1.99
CA ALA A 74 2.86 4.91 -0.92
C ALA A 74 4.39 4.87 -0.72
N GLN A 75 5.15 4.77 -1.81
CA GLN A 75 6.62 4.83 -1.78
C GLN A 75 7.13 6.11 -1.12
N ARG A 76 6.48 7.25 -1.35
CA ARG A 76 6.87 8.55 -0.79
C ARG A 76 6.47 8.71 0.67
N LEU A 77 5.29 8.24 1.05
CA LEU A 77 4.66 8.53 2.34
C LEU A 77 5.00 7.53 3.45
N LEU A 78 5.30 6.27 3.09
CA LEU A 78 5.60 5.25 4.09
C LEU A 78 6.87 5.60 4.89
N PRO A 79 6.88 5.34 6.21
CA PRO A 79 8.10 5.44 7.02
C PRO A 79 9.17 4.48 6.49
N LYS A 80 10.41 4.97 6.36
CA LYS A 80 11.52 4.23 5.75
C LYS A 80 12.15 3.19 6.66
N ASP A 81 11.89 3.32 7.95
CA ASP A 81 12.25 2.38 9.00
C ASP A 81 11.18 1.30 9.22
N LEU A 82 10.03 1.37 8.55
CA LEU A 82 8.98 0.34 8.65
C LEU A 82 9.49 -0.97 8.05
N PRO A 83 9.54 -2.08 8.80
CA PRO A 83 9.95 -3.35 8.25
C PRO A 83 9.02 -3.79 7.12
N VAL A 84 9.57 -4.42 6.09
CA VAL A 84 8.83 -4.89 4.91
C VAL A 84 9.05 -6.39 4.73
N LEU A 85 7.97 -7.14 4.61
CA LEU A 85 7.98 -8.48 4.03
C LEU A 85 7.55 -8.37 2.56
N CYS A 86 8.39 -8.86 1.66
CA CYS A 86 8.17 -8.84 0.20
C CYS A 86 8.50 -10.19 -0.42
N GLN A 87 8.31 -10.33 -1.74
CA GLN A 87 8.79 -11.50 -2.46
C GLN A 87 10.33 -11.49 -2.55
N PRO A 88 10.97 -12.68 -2.63
CA PRO A 88 12.38 -12.77 -2.94
C PRO A 88 12.70 -12.11 -4.29
N GLY A 89 13.71 -11.24 -4.32
CA GLY A 89 14.14 -10.48 -5.50
C GLY A 89 13.62 -9.04 -5.55
N ASP A 90 12.58 -8.70 -4.78
CA ASP A 90 12.03 -7.33 -4.74
C ASP A 90 12.82 -6.40 -3.80
N GLU A 91 13.76 -6.94 -3.00
CA GLU A 91 14.40 -6.20 -1.91
C GLU A 91 15.19 -4.99 -2.41
N GLU A 92 15.95 -5.13 -3.50
CA GLU A 92 16.73 -4.02 -4.07
C GLU A 92 15.83 -2.93 -4.65
N ALA A 93 14.75 -3.32 -5.33
CA ALA A 93 13.78 -2.38 -5.88
C ALA A 93 13.10 -1.57 -4.77
N ILE A 94 12.69 -2.24 -3.68
CA ILE A 94 12.07 -1.58 -2.52
C ILE A 94 13.06 -0.63 -1.84
N ARG A 95 14.31 -1.05 -1.60
CA ARG A 95 15.37 -0.19 -1.04
C ARG A 95 15.73 0.99 -1.93
N GLY A 96 15.51 0.89 -3.24
CA GLY A 96 15.70 1.99 -4.19
C GLY A 96 14.80 3.21 -3.90
N HIS A 97 13.73 3.04 -3.12
CA HIS A 97 12.83 4.11 -2.72
C HIS A 97 13.22 4.79 -1.39
N GLY A 98 14.41 4.52 -0.88
CA GLY A 98 14.98 5.09 0.35
C GLY A 98 14.56 4.29 1.57
#